data_AF-A0AAD9TZH0-F1
#
_entry.id   AF-A0AAD9TZH0-F1
#
_cell.length_a   1.000
_cell.length_b   1.000
_cell.length_c   1.000
_cell.angle_alpha   90.00
_cell.angle_beta   90.00
_cell.angle_gamma   90.00
#
_symmetry.space_group_name_H-M   'P 1'
#
loop_
_entity.id
_entity.type
_entity.pdbx_description
1 polymer ?
#
loop_
_entity_poly.entity_id
_entity_poly.type
_entity_poly.pdbx_seq_one_letter_code
_entity_poly.pdbx_strand_id
1 'polypeptide(L)'
;MDGVAYAINDEIHISANYIGNYSGDVRGEITGVLYHEMTHIWKWNSSGQASGGLIEGIADYVRLKANYARSHWVKAGQGHRWDQGYDVKARFLDYCNSLRNRFVAELNMKMKDG
;
A
#
# COMPACT_ATOMS: atom_id res chain seq x y z
N MET A 1 18.80 -8.19 -0.74
CA MET A 1 17.49 -8.86 -0.84
C MET A 1 16.97 -8.71 -2.26
N ASP A 2 16.14 -9.65 -2.72
CA ASP A 2 15.67 -9.70 -4.11
C ASP A 2 14.34 -8.95 -4.35
N GLY A 3 13.86 -8.21 -3.34
CA GLY A 3 12.66 -7.37 -3.40
C GLY A 3 12.94 -5.86 -3.35
N VAL A 4 11.87 -5.06 -3.27
CA VAL A 4 11.93 -3.59 -3.18
C VAL A 4 12.19 -3.12 -1.75
N ALA A 5 11.27 -3.47 -0.84
CA ALA A 5 11.32 -3.17 0.58
C ALA A 5 10.53 -4.22 1.37
N TYR A 6 10.72 -4.25 2.69
CA TYR A 6 9.85 -4.92 3.64
C TYR A 6 9.89 -4.22 5.00
N ALA A 7 8.85 -4.43 5.81
CA ALA A 7 8.79 -3.99 7.20
C ALA A 7 8.72 -5.18 8.16
N ILE A 8 9.54 -5.17 9.21
CA ILE A 8 9.51 -6.17 10.29
C ILE A 8 10.02 -5.55 11.59
N ASN A 9 9.42 -5.89 12.73
CA ASN A 9 9.85 -5.42 14.06
C ASN A 9 10.05 -3.88 14.12
N ASP A 10 9.10 -3.13 13.57
CA ASP A 10 9.14 -1.66 13.48
C ASP A 10 10.32 -1.07 12.67
N GLU A 11 11.02 -1.91 11.91
CA GLU A 11 12.08 -1.51 10.99
C GLU A 11 11.60 -1.59 9.53
N ILE A 12 12.00 -0.61 8.73
CA ILE A 12 11.82 -0.62 7.28
C ILE A 12 13.16 -0.91 6.62
N HIS A 13 13.21 -1.98 5.84
CA HIS A 13 14.38 -2.42 5.11
C HIS A 13 14.17 -2.18 3.61
N ILE A 14 15.03 -1.36 2.99
CA ILE A 14 14.94 -1.04 1.56
C ILE A 14 16.15 -1.63 0.83
N SER A 15 15.92 -2.23 -0.34
CA SER A 15 16.97 -2.86 -1.12
C SER A 15 17.91 -1.81 -1.74
N ALA A 16 19.18 -1.85 -1.34
CA ALA A 16 20.23 -1.04 -1.96
C ALA A 16 20.37 -1.34 -3.47
N ASN A 17 20.18 -2.61 -3.86
CA ASN A 17 20.17 -2.99 -5.27
C ASN A 17 19.00 -2.38 -6.03
N TYR A 18 17.81 -2.28 -5.42
CA TYR A 18 16.67 -1.61 -6.05
C TYR A 18 16.95 -0.11 -6.22
N ILE A 19 17.44 0.56 -5.17
CA ILE A 19 17.81 1.99 -5.22
C ILE A 19 18.85 2.24 -6.32
N GLY A 20 19.94 1.45 -6.34
CA GLY A 20 21.06 1.64 -7.27
C GLY A 20 20.71 1.38 -8.74
N ASN A 21 19.68 0.56 -9.00
CA ASN A 21 19.23 0.25 -10.36
C ASN A 21 17.94 0.99 -10.77
N TYR A 22 17.35 1.80 -9.89
CA TYR A 22 16.14 2.53 -10.24
C TYR A 22 16.44 3.67 -11.22
N SER A 23 15.70 3.72 -12.32
CA SER A 23 15.79 4.80 -13.30
C SER A 23 14.57 5.71 -13.19
N GLY A 24 14.79 7.02 -13.09
CA GLY A 24 13.74 8.04 -12.93
C GLY A 24 13.86 8.80 -11.61
N ASP A 25 12.72 9.26 -11.07
CA ASP A 25 12.68 9.96 -9.78
C ASP A 25 12.81 8.99 -8.60
N VAL A 26 14.06 8.67 -8.25
CA VAL A 26 14.40 7.81 -7.10
C VAL A 26 13.83 8.38 -5.80
N ARG A 27 13.85 9.72 -5.62
CA ARG A 27 13.33 10.34 -4.40
C ARG A 27 11.84 10.09 -4.27
N GLY A 28 11.08 10.33 -5.34
CA GLY A 28 9.65 10.08 -5.37
C GLY A 28 9.30 8.61 -5.15
N GLU A 29 10.01 7.69 -5.81
CA GLU A 29 9.81 6.25 -5.63
C GLU A 29 10.07 5.82 -4.19
N ILE A 30 11.23 6.15 -3.63
CA ILE A 30 11.61 5.72 -2.27
C ILE A 30 10.71 6.36 -1.22
N THR A 31 10.29 7.61 -1.42
CA THR A 31 9.30 8.23 -0.55
C THR A 31 7.97 7.47 -0.59
N GLY A 32 7.49 7.09 -1.78
CA GLY A 32 6.28 6.28 -1.94
C GLY A 32 6.38 4.90 -1.29
N VAL A 33 7.53 4.23 -1.42
CA VAL A 33 7.82 2.96 -0.74
C VAL A 33 7.79 3.14 0.77
N LEU A 34 8.38 4.20 1.31
CA LEU A 34 8.32 4.48 2.75
C LEU A 34 6.88 4.66 3.25
N TYR A 35 6.00 5.33 2.51
CA TYR A 35 4.57 5.42 2.88
C TYR A 35 3.88 4.04 2.89
N HIS A 36 4.20 3.19 1.92
CA HIS A 36 3.69 1.82 1.87
C HIS A 36 4.18 1.02 3.10
N GLU A 37 5.50 0.95 3.32
CA GLU A 37 6.08 0.17 4.41
C GLU A 37 5.71 0.69 5.81
N MET A 38 5.64 2.02 5.97
CA MET A 38 5.16 2.63 7.21
C MET A 38 3.74 2.18 7.54
N THR A 39 2.90 1.93 6.52
CA THR A 39 1.55 1.42 6.75
C THR A 39 1.57 0.03 7.38
N HIS A 40 2.56 -0.82 7.08
CA HIS A 40 2.71 -2.12 7.72
C HIS A 40 3.04 -2.02 9.21
N ILE A 41 3.72 -0.95 9.64
CA ILE A 41 4.02 -0.68 11.06
C ILE A 41 2.77 -0.24 11.83
N TRP A 42 1.96 0.66 11.26
CA TRP A 42 0.85 1.29 11.99
C TRP A 42 -0.49 0.54 11.90
N LYS A 43 -0.66 -0.33 10.91
CA LYS A 43 -1.94 -1.00 10.69
C LYS A 43 -2.10 -2.23 11.58
N TRP A 44 -3.35 -2.65 11.73
CA TRP A 44 -3.68 -3.96 12.30
C TRP A 44 -3.82 -5.00 11.18
N ASN A 45 -3.51 -6.27 11.48
CA ASN A 45 -3.62 -7.38 10.54
C ASN A 45 -4.61 -8.46 10.97
N SER A 46 -5.56 -8.12 11.86
CA SER A 46 -6.59 -9.05 12.37
C SER A 46 -5.99 -10.30 13.01
N SER A 47 -4.94 -10.15 13.80
CA SER A 47 -4.19 -11.28 14.38
C SER A 47 -3.73 -12.29 13.33
N GLY A 48 -3.32 -11.80 12.16
CA GLY A 48 -2.91 -12.61 11.01
C GLY A 48 -4.04 -13.20 10.16
N GLN A 49 -5.31 -12.91 10.45
CA GLN A 49 -6.46 -13.43 9.70
C GLN A 49 -6.82 -12.59 8.46
N ALA A 50 -6.36 -11.34 8.40
CA ALA A 50 -6.61 -10.49 7.25
C ALA A 50 -5.86 -11.04 6.03
N SER A 51 -6.51 -11.03 4.86
CA SER A 51 -5.85 -11.51 3.64
C SER A 51 -4.66 -10.62 3.30
N GLY A 52 -3.52 -11.24 2.95
CA GLY A 52 -2.33 -10.50 2.52
C GLY A 52 -2.63 -9.51 1.40
N GLY A 53 -3.54 -9.86 0.49
CA GLY A 53 -3.99 -8.97 -0.57
C GLY A 53 -4.63 -7.67 -0.07
N LEU A 54 -5.46 -7.72 0.98
CA LEU A 54 -6.07 -6.53 1.59
C LEU A 54 -5.02 -5.72 2.35
N ILE A 55 -4.13 -6.41 3.08
CA ILE A 55 -3.02 -5.83 3.83
C ILE A 55 -2.14 -4.99 2.92
N GLU A 56 -1.67 -5.53 1.79
CA GLU A 56 -0.92 -4.77 0.81
C GLU A 56 -1.75 -3.65 0.16
N GLY A 57 -3.02 -3.91 -0.15
CA GLY A 57 -3.92 -2.92 -0.75
C GLY A 57 -4.09 -1.66 0.11
N ILE A 58 -4.15 -1.79 1.44
CA ILE A 58 -4.21 -0.65 2.36
C ILE A 58 -2.90 0.15 2.33
N ALA A 59 -1.75 -0.52 2.26
CA ALA A 59 -0.45 0.14 2.15
C ALA A 59 -0.31 0.94 0.84
N ASP A 60 -0.77 0.37 -0.27
CA ASP A 60 -0.81 1.08 -1.56
C ASP A 60 -1.87 2.19 -1.61
N TYR A 61 -2.98 2.04 -0.89
CA TYR A 61 -3.94 3.13 -0.69
C TYR A 61 -3.29 4.32 0.02
N VAL A 62 -2.51 4.11 1.09
CA VAL A 62 -1.81 5.20 1.78
C VAL A 62 -0.79 5.87 0.86
N ARG A 63 0.00 5.09 0.13
CA ARG A 63 0.93 5.60 -0.90
C ARG A 63 0.19 6.43 -1.96
N LEU A 64 -0.98 5.98 -2.40
CA LEU A 64 -1.83 6.71 -3.34
C LEU A 64 -2.32 8.05 -2.75
N LYS A 65 -2.85 8.04 -1.53
CA LYS A 65 -3.34 9.27 -0.87
C LYS A 65 -2.24 10.28 -0.58
N ALA A 66 -1.01 9.82 -0.41
CA ALA A 66 0.17 10.66 -0.28
C ALA A 66 0.68 11.21 -1.63
N ASN A 67 -0.01 10.97 -2.74
CA ASN A 67 0.35 11.38 -4.11
C ASN A 67 1.65 10.74 -4.64
N TYR A 68 1.96 9.51 -4.21
CA TYR A 68 3.14 8.75 -4.67
C TYR A 68 2.78 7.49 -5.48
N ALA A 69 1.61 7.47 -6.13
CA ALA A 69 1.25 6.40 -7.07
C ALA A 69 2.26 6.34 -8.22
N ARG A 70 2.63 5.12 -8.66
CA ARG A 70 3.58 4.95 -9.76
C ARG A 70 2.93 5.36 -11.08
N SER A 71 3.74 5.85 -12.02
CA SER A 71 3.26 6.37 -13.32
C SER A 71 2.49 5.35 -14.16
N HIS A 72 2.76 4.05 -14.00
CA HIS A 72 2.09 2.96 -14.72
C HIS A 72 0.87 2.39 -13.98
N TRP A 73 0.51 2.90 -12.80
CA TRP A 73 -0.69 2.43 -12.10
C TRP A 73 -1.94 2.73 -12.93
N VAL A 74 -2.86 1.79 -12.98
CA VAL A 74 -4.12 1.99 -13.69
C VAL A 74 -4.93 3.16 -13.12
N LYS A 75 -5.80 3.73 -13.96
CA LYS A 75 -6.76 4.75 -13.52
C LYS A 75 -7.92 4.09 -12.77
N ALA A 76 -8.66 4.91 -12.01
CA ALA A 76 -9.87 4.46 -11.34
C ALA A 76 -10.85 3.81 -12.35
N GLY A 77 -11.40 2.65 -11.99
CA GLY A 77 -12.35 1.89 -12.82
C GLY A 77 -11.75 1.05 -13.94
N GLN A 78 -10.42 1.02 -14.11
CA GLN A 78 -9.77 0.22 -15.17
C GLN A 78 -9.47 -1.23 -14.77
N GLY A 79 -9.79 -1.64 -13.54
CA GLY A 79 -9.63 -3.02 -13.10
C GLY A 79 -10.85 -3.89 -13.46
N HIS A 80 -10.63 -5.20 -13.69
CA HIS A 80 -11.72 -6.17 -13.91
C HIS A 80 -12.23 -6.77 -12.60
N ARG A 81 -11.36 -6.90 -11.60
CA ARG A 81 -11.69 -7.29 -10.23
C ARG A 81 -11.04 -6.34 -9.24
N TRP A 82 -11.69 -6.09 -8.11
CA TRP A 82 -11.19 -5.19 -7.08
C TRP A 82 -9.82 -5.63 -6.51
N ASP A 83 -9.49 -6.93 -6.55
CA ASP A 83 -8.32 -7.55 -5.94
C ASP A 83 -7.22 -7.99 -6.92
N GLN A 84 -7.33 -7.67 -8.21
CA GLN A 84 -6.42 -8.22 -9.24
C GLN A 84 -5.00 -7.63 -9.27
N GLY A 85 -4.70 -6.64 -8.44
CA GLY A 85 -3.40 -5.97 -8.43
C GLY A 85 -3.33 -4.88 -7.36
N TYR A 86 -2.11 -4.43 -7.05
CA TYR A 86 -1.84 -3.40 -6.06
C TYR A 86 -2.51 -2.06 -6.39
N ASP A 87 -2.34 -1.61 -7.62
CA ASP A 87 -2.93 -0.37 -8.14
C ASP A 87 -4.46 -0.41 -8.15
N VAL A 88 -5.07 -1.51 -8.63
CA VAL A 88 -6.52 -1.68 -8.65
C VAL A 88 -7.10 -1.70 -7.23
N LYS A 89 -6.46 -2.40 -6.29
CA LYS A 89 -6.90 -2.45 -4.89
C LYS A 89 -6.84 -1.07 -4.23
N ALA A 90 -5.75 -0.34 -4.40
CA ALA A 90 -5.60 1.01 -3.86
C ALA A 90 -6.70 1.94 -4.39
N ARG A 91 -6.98 1.89 -5.70
CA ARG A 91 -8.05 2.67 -6.33
C ARG A 91 -9.44 2.25 -5.85
N PHE A 92 -9.67 0.95 -5.64
CA PHE A 92 -10.92 0.45 -5.09
C PHE A 92 -11.14 0.93 -3.65
N LEU A 93 -10.12 0.89 -2.80
CA LEU A 93 -10.19 1.43 -1.44
C LEU A 93 -10.42 2.95 -1.42
N ASP A 94 -9.80 3.69 -2.34
CA ASP A 94 -10.05 5.12 -2.52
C ASP A 94 -11.50 5.40 -2.96
N TYR A 95 -12.05 4.59 -3.86
CA TYR A 95 -13.45 4.64 -4.22
C TYR A 95 -14.37 4.37 -3.01
N CYS A 96 -14.12 3.31 -2.23
CA CYS A 96 -14.89 3.03 -1.01
C CYS A 96 -14.82 4.19 -0.01
N ASN A 97 -13.65 4.81 0.16
CA ASN A 97 -13.49 5.98 1.02
C ASN A 97 -14.20 7.22 0.49
N SER A 98 -14.37 7.36 -0.82
CA SER A 98 -15.17 8.44 -1.43
C SER A 98 -16.67 8.26 -1.19
N LEU A 99 -17.16 7.01 -1.14
CA LEU A 99 -18.55 6.70 -0.83
C LEU A 99 -18.88 6.87 0.65
N ARG A 100 -17.94 6.45 1.52
CA ARG A 100 -18.05 6.59 2.96
C ARG A 100 -16.73 7.13 3.50
N ASN A 101 -16.75 8.39 3.90
CA ASN A 101 -15.61 9.01 4.55
C ASN A 101 -15.11 8.13 5.70
N ARG A 102 -13.79 7.99 5.82
CA ARG A 102 -13.09 7.16 6.82
C ARG A 102 -13.24 5.65 6.63
N PHE A 103 -13.81 5.16 5.53
CA PHE A 103 -13.97 3.71 5.28
C PHE A 103 -12.70 2.91 5.58
N VAL A 104 -11.55 3.31 5.02
CA VAL A 104 -10.29 2.56 5.20
C VAL A 104 -9.80 2.63 6.65
N ALA A 105 -9.98 3.76 7.32
CA ALA A 105 -9.60 3.91 8.73
C ALA A 105 -10.48 3.04 9.65
N GLU A 106 -11.79 2.97 9.38
CA GLU A 106 -12.71 2.10 10.11
C GLU A 106 -12.46 0.62 9.82
N LEU A 107 -12.11 0.28 8.58
CA LEU A 107 -11.69 -1.07 8.21
C LEU A 107 -10.43 -1.48 8.99
N ASN A 108 -9.41 -0.60 9.05
CA ASN A 108 -8.22 -0.83 9.86
C ASN A 108 -8.56 -1.01 11.35
N MET A 109 -9.47 -0.20 11.89
CA MET A 109 -9.90 -0.31 13.27
C MET A 109 -10.59 -1.66 13.56
N LYS A 110 -11.40 -2.16 12.62
CA LYS A 110 -12.02 -3.49 12.73
C LYS A 110 -11.01 -4.63 12.73
N MET A 111 -9.84 -4.44 12.11
CA MET A 111 -8.77 -5.43 12.13
C MET A 111 -7.97 -5.47 13.44
N LYS A 112 -8.28 -4.62 14.43
CA LYS A 112 -7.52 -4.56 15.69
C LYS A 112 -7.65 -5.86 16.50
N ASP A 113 -8.87 -6.35 16.65
CA ASP A 113 -9.18 -7.43 17.59
C ASP A 113 -9.59 -8.75 16.91
N GLY A 114 -9.75 -8.75 15.58
CA GLY A 114 -10.27 -9.90 14.80
C GLY A 114 -11.78 -10.07 14.94
#